data_AF-A0A9X3WSZ8-F1
#
_entry.id   AF-A0A9X3WSZ8-F1
#
_cell.length_a   1.000
_cell.length_b   1.000
_cell.length_c   1.000
_cell.angle_alpha   90.00
_cell.angle_beta   90.00
_cell.angle_gamma   90.00
#
_symmetry.space_group_name_H-M   'P 1'
#
loop_
_entity.id
_entity.type
_entity.pdbx_description
1 polymer ?
#
loop_
_entity_poly.entity_id
_entity_poly.type
_entity_poly.pdbx_seq_one_letter_code
_entity_poly.pdbx_strand_id
1 'polypeptide(L)'
;EIKEMEIMPDHIHLFISTKPTVSPTDVVRTLKSISARELFNRFPKLKAFYGRAGSLWSKGYFASTIGNVSEETVKRYIQEQKTRTG
;
A
#
# COMPACT_ATOMS: atom_id res chain seq x y z
N GLU A 1 8.07 6.09 -8.35
CA GLU A 1 8.91 6.28 -7.16
C GLU A 1 8.01 6.36 -5.93
N ILE A 2 8.35 5.65 -4.86
CA ILE A 2 7.65 5.78 -3.57
C ILE A 2 8.24 7.01 -2.86
N LYS A 3 7.38 7.96 -2.52
CA LYS A 3 7.75 9.20 -1.82
C LYS A 3 7.64 9.05 -0.31
N GLU A 4 6.56 8.44 0.15
CA GLU A 4 6.33 8.13 1.57
C GLU A 4 5.59 6.80 1.72
N MET A 5 5.81 6.12 2.85
CA MET A 5 5.16 4.85 3.17
C MET A 5 4.88 4.78 4.66
N GLU A 6 3.69 4.32 5.00
CA GLU A 6 3.30 4.02 6.37
C GLU A 6 2.67 2.62 6.44
N ILE A 7 3.10 1.84 7.44
CA ILE A 7 2.66 0.47 7.67
C ILE A 7 1.77 0.46 8.90
N MET A 8 0.52 0.08 8.72
CA MET A 8 -0.45 -0.15 9.79
C MET A 8 -0.55 -1.66 10.07
N PRO A 9 -1.11 -2.09 11.20
CA PRO A 9 -1.24 -3.51 11.54
C PRO A 9 -1.99 -4.35 10.48
N ASP A 10 -2.95 -3.75 9.77
CA ASP A 10 -3.85 -4.42 8.83
C ASP A 10 -3.84 -3.83 7.40
N HIS A 11 -3.19 -2.69 7.16
CA HIS A 11 -3.08 -2.06 5.84
C HIS A 11 -1.79 -1.24 5.68
N ILE A 12 -1.52 -0.75 4.46
CA ILE A 12 -0.37 0.09 4.15
C ILE A 12 -0.84 1.31 3.36
N HIS A 13 -0.34 2.49 3.75
CA HIS A 13 -0.48 3.71 2.97
C HIS A 13 0.80 3.96 2.17
N LEU A 14 0.66 4.23 0.88
CA LEU A 14 1.77 4.54 -0.02
C LEU A 14 1.49 5.84 -0.75
N PHE A 15 2.41 6.79 -0.65
CA PHE A 15 2.44 7.98 -1.49
C PHE A 15 3.44 7.76 -2.61
N ILE A 16 2.96 7.70 -3.85
CA ILE A 16 3.75 7.27 -5.01
C ILE A 16 3.65 8.33 -6.12
N SER A 17 4.79 8.68 -6.69
CA SER A 17 4.86 9.43 -7.94
C SER A 17 5.06 8.46 -9.10
N THR A 18 4.18 8.49 -10.10
CA THR A 18 4.25 7.65 -11.30
C THR A 18 4.11 8.48 -12.56
N LYS A 19 4.56 7.94 -13.70
CA LYS A 19 4.28 8.55 -15.00
C LYS A 19 2.75 8.57 -15.24
N PRO A 20 2.19 9.61 -15.86
CA PRO A 20 0.75 9.68 -16.14
C PRO A 20 0.23 8.53 -17.01
N THR A 21 1.10 7.89 -17.80
CA THR A 21 0.78 6.74 -18.64
C THR A 21 0.65 5.43 -17.89
N VAL A 22 0.99 5.38 -16.59
CA VAL A 22 0.94 4.17 -15.78
C VAL A 22 -0.37 4.12 -15.01
N SER A 23 -1.11 3.03 -15.19
CA SER A 23 -2.37 2.80 -14.47
C SER A 23 -2.14 2.59 -12.97
N PRO A 24 -2.90 3.26 -12.09
CA PRO A 24 -2.86 2.99 -10.65
C PRO A 24 -3.11 1.51 -10.31
N THR A 25 -4.00 0.85 -11.07
CA THR A 25 -4.28 -0.59 -10.90
C THR A 25 -3.03 -1.43 -11.10
N ASP A 26 -2.21 -1.13 -12.11
CA ASP A 26 -1.00 -1.90 -12.42
C ASP A 26 0.07 -1.72 -11.34
N VAL A 27 0.19 -0.49 -10.83
CA VAL A 27 1.09 -0.17 -9.71
C VAL A 27 0.69 -0.99 -8.48
N VAL A 28 -0.58 -0.93 -8.07
CA VAL A 28 -1.07 -1.65 -6.89
C VAL A 28 -0.96 -3.16 -7.07
N ARG A 29 -1.32 -3.68 -8.26
CA ARG A 29 -1.19 -5.11 -8.57
C ARG A 29 0.26 -5.58 -8.42
N THR A 30 1.20 -4.81 -8.96
CA THR A 30 2.62 -5.14 -8.90
C THR A 30 3.14 -5.13 -7.47
N LEU A 31 2.82 -4.08 -6.71
CA LEU A 31 3.22 -3.94 -5.31
C LEU A 31 2.66 -5.07 -4.44
N LYS A 32 1.36 -5.36 -4.55
CA LYS A 32 0.72 -6.45 -3.79
C LYS A 32 1.31 -7.80 -4.14
N SER A 33 1.55 -8.07 -5.43
CA SER A 33 2.08 -9.37 -5.89
C SER A 33 3.51 -9.61 -5.41
N ILE A 34 4.38 -8.61 -5.59
CA ILE A 34 5.79 -8.73 -5.17
C ILE A 34 5.87 -8.84 -3.64
N SER A 35 5.22 -7.95 -2.90
CA SER A 35 5.26 -7.97 -1.44
C SER A 35 4.71 -9.28 -0.87
N ALA A 36 3.60 -9.81 -1.40
CA ALA A 36 3.07 -11.10 -0.95
C ALA A 36 4.07 -12.24 -1.18
N ARG A 37 4.71 -12.27 -2.36
CA ARG A 37 5.72 -13.29 -2.68
C ARG A 37 6.91 -13.21 -1.72
N GLU A 38 7.48 -12.03 -1.52
CA GLU A 38 8.64 -11.85 -0.64
C GLU A 38 8.30 -12.15 0.83
N LEU A 39 7.11 -11.76 1.29
CA LEU A 39 6.66 -12.06 2.66
C LEU A 39 6.41 -13.56 2.87
N PHE A 40 5.83 -14.26 1.90
CA PHE A 40 5.66 -15.71 2.00
C PHE A 40 6.98 -16.47 1.97
N ASN A 41 7.96 -15.99 1.20
CA ASN A 41 9.31 -16.57 1.18
C ASN A 41 10.04 -16.35 2.51
N ARG A 42 9.93 -15.14 3.08
CA ARG A 42 10.63 -14.79 4.33
C ARG A 42 9.94 -15.35 5.57
N PHE A 43 8.63 -15.49 5.54
CA PHE A 43 7.82 -15.96 6.68
C PHE A 43 6.92 -17.12 6.27
N PRO A 44 7.44 -18.37 6.24
CA PRO A 44 6.66 -19.55 5.87
C PRO A 44 5.39 -19.75 6.72
N LYS A 45 5.38 -19.26 7.96
CA LYS A 45 4.19 -19.26 8.84
C LYS A 45 3.04 -18.44 8.25
N LEU A 46 3.32 -17.28 7.63
CA LEU A 46 2.31 -16.49 6.93
C LEU A 46 1.75 -17.26 5.73
N LYS A 47 2.61 -17.96 4.97
CA LYS A 47 2.17 -18.81 3.86
C LYS A 47 1.30 -19.96 4.35
N ALA A 48 1.59 -20.57 5.50
CA ALA A 48 0.75 -21.61 6.06
C ALA A 48 -0.64 -21.08 6.50
N PHE A 49 -0.67 -19.90 7.11
CA PHE A 49 -1.92 -19.25 7.55
C PHE A 49 -2.78 -18.77 6.38
N TYR A 50 -2.21 -17.96 5.48
CA TYR A 50 -2.92 -17.37 4.34
C TYR A 50 -2.99 -18.28 3.11
N GLY A 51 -2.19 -19.34 3.04
CA GLY A 51 -2.16 -20.27 1.91
C GLY A 51 -3.49 -20.99 1.69
N ARG A 52 -4.29 -21.17 2.75
CA ARG A 52 -5.68 -21.66 2.65
C ARG A 52 -6.66 -20.59 2.21
N ALA A 53 -6.39 -19.31 2.52
CA ALA A 53 -7.21 -18.16 2.16
C ALA A 53 -6.90 -17.61 0.75
N GLY A 54 -5.83 -18.09 0.10
CA GLY A 54 -5.49 -17.82 -1.30
C GLY A 54 -4.78 -16.48 -1.58
N SER A 55 -4.74 -15.53 -0.63
CA SER A 55 -4.07 -14.24 -0.80
C SER A 55 -3.64 -13.64 0.54
N LEU A 56 -2.50 -12.92 0.54
CA LEU A 56 -2.08 -12.08 1.67
C LEU A 56 -2.89 -10.78 1.73
N TRP A 57 -3.12 -10.15 0.57
CA TRP A 57 -3.78 -8.86 0.45
C TRP A 57 -5.26 -9.03 0.08
N SER A 58 -6.10 -8.11 0.56
CA SER A 58 -7.48 -7.99 0.06
C SER A 58 -7.48 -7.66 -1.45
N LYS A 59 -8.55 -8.05 -2.15
CA LYS A 59 -8.72 -7.76 -3.58
C LYS A 59 -8.85 -6.26 -3.87
N GLY A 60 -9.54 -5.53 -2.98
CA GLY A 60 -9.78 -4.10 -3.11
C GLY A 60 -8.54 -3.24 -2.83
N TYR A 61 -8.52 -2.04 -3.38
CA TYR A 61 -7.53 -1.01 -3.06
C TYR A 61 -8.19 0.37 -3.15
N PHE A 62 -7.59 1.35 -2.50
CA PHE A 62 -7.97 2.75 -2.62
C PHE A 62 -6.84 3.53 -3.29
N ALA A 63 -7.18 4.35 -4.27
CA ALA A 63 -6.26 5.27 -4.91
C ALA A 63 -6.97 6.61 -5.10
N SER A 64 -6.27 7.69 -4.76
CA SER A 64 -6.72 9.05 -4.96
C SER A 64 -5.57 9.89 -5.49
N THR A 65 -5.86 10.82 -6.39
CA THR A 65 -4.89 11.82 -6.82
C THR A 65 -4.88 12.96 -5.82
N ILE A 66 -3.69 13.35 -5.39
CA ILE A 66 -3.50 14.63 -4.72
C ILE A 66 -3.23 15.63 -5.84
N GLY A 67 -4.03 16.70 -5.93
CA GLY A 67 -3.85 17.77 -6.92
C GLY A 67 -2.52 18.52 -6.73
N ASN A 68 -2.39 19.73 -7.29
CA ASN A 68 -1.25 20.62 -7.01
C ASN A 68 -1.21 20.96 -5.51
N VAL A 69 -0.59 20.11 -4.70
CA VAL A 69 -0.53 20.32 -3.26
C VAL A 69 0.89 20.08 -2.76
N SER A 70 1.34 21.00 -1.91
CA SER A 70 2.64 21.01 -1.27
C SER A 70 2.85 19.78 -0.38
N GLU A 71 4.12 19.42 -0.17
CA GLU A 71 4.59 18.37 0.74
C GLU A 71 3.94 18.46 2.14
N GLU A 72 3.65 19.67 2.61
CA GLU A 72 2.95 19.95 3.87
C GLU A 72 1.56 19.35 3.95
N THR A 73 0.80 19.33 2.86
CA THR A 73 -0.54 18.74 2.87
C THR A 73 -0.50 17.23 2.82
N VAL A 74 0.54 16.65 2.20
CA VAL A 74 0.78 15.20 2.25
C VAL A 74 1.10 14.78 3.68
N LYS A 75 2.02 15.49 4.35
CA LYS A 75 2.35 15.25 5.76
C LYS A 75 1.12 15.38 6.67
N ARG A 76 0.30 16.40 6.46
CA ARG A 76 -0.96 16.59 7.22
C ARG A 76 -1.96 15.45 6.98
N TYR A 77 -2.17 15.03 5.73
CA TYR A 77 -3.06 13.91 5.41
C TYR A 77 -2.62 12.62 6.12
N ILE A 78 -1.32 12.32 6.11
CA ILE A 78 -0.76 11.16 6.80
C ILE A 78 -0.95 11.28 8.32
N GLN A 79 -0.68 12.45 8.90
CA GLN A 79 -0.93 12.69 10.33
C GLN A 79 -2.41 12.55 10.72
N GLU A 80 -3.35 13.02 9.88
CA GLU A 80 -4.79 12.89 10.13
C GLU A 80 -5.29 11.45 10.01
N GLN A 81 -4.67 10.62 9.17
CA GLN A 81 -5.00 9.18 9.11
C GLN A 81 -4.54 8.44 10.37
N LYS A 82 -3.40 8.84 10.98
CA LYS A 82 -2.94 8.29 12.27
C LYS A 82 -3.94 8.51 13.40
N THR A 83 -4.57 9.68 13.47
CA THR A 83 -5.51 10.03 14.55
C THR A 83 -6.90 9.44 14.36
N ARG A 84 -7.30 9.07 13.13
CA ARG A 84 -8.62 8.46 12.87
C ARG A 84 -8.72 6.97 13.20
N THR A 85 -7.59 6.31 13.44
CA THR A 85 -7.52 4.89 13.81
C THR A 85 -7.01 4.64 15.24
N GLY A 86 -6.91 5.70 16.05
CA GLY A 86 -6.61 5.63 17.48
C GLY A 86 -7.86 5.54 18.35
#